data_AF-A0A9J7MWM5-F1
#
_entry.id   AF-A0A9J7MWM5-F1
#
_cell.length_a   1.000
_cell.length_b   1.000
_cell.length_c   1.000
_cell.angle_alpha   90.00
_cell.angle_beta   90.00
_cell.angle_gamma   90.00
#
_symmetry.space_group_name_H-M   'P 1'
#
loop_
_entity.id
_entity.type
_entity.pdbx_description
1 polymer ?
#
loop_
_entity_poly.entity_id
_entity_poly.type
_entity_poly.pdbx_seq_one_letter_code
_entity_poly.pdbx_strand_id
1 'polypeptide(L)'
;MIVAGSTYWEGNHNDMEKLAMVSPDKELKEAGMAEEKGDQGLETGVCTTSISPPPPEPPAFSDDTCTASGLDLQGLEDDDMQDEEQLKMVAGLAAFQLESKIFSLVLPKSLIHPYISPRTIKDMENIINKFSSPESSDKLEGAAEKWEDLKVELDFTRSHDQVIQTLKSDYLHVHNPLKVMAKVHQRCSETEVRHALKARLPDRLRQTGEDILVMMGKLDLIPR
;
A
#
# COMPACT_ATOMS: atom_id res chain seq x y z
N MET A 1 -24.86 34.96 -51.65
CA MET A 1 -24.12 34.78 -52.91
C MET A 1 -23.80 33.29 -53.05
N ILE A 2 -24.05 32.77 -54.25
CA ILE A 2 -24.10 31.36 -54.73
C ILE A 2 -22.77 30.61 -54.46
N VAL A 3 -22.75 29.50 -53.69
CA VAL A 3 -22.78 28.05 -54.05
C VAL A 3 -21.52 27.44 -54.71
N ALA A 4 -21.01 26.40 -54.02
CA ALA A 4 -20.33 25.16 -54.43
C ALA A 4 -18.93 25.13 -55.09
N GLY A 5 -18.15 24.15 -54.61
CA GLY A 5 -16.97 23.57 -55.26
C GLY A 5 -16.40 22.41 -54.42
N SER A 6 -16.92 21.20 -54.68
CA SER A 6 -16.55 19.92 -54.07
C SER A 6 -15.57 19.15 -54.97
N THR A 7 -14.57 18.48 -54.40
CA THR A 7 -13.84 17.30 -54.96
C THR A 7 -13.12 16.61 -53.79
N TYR A 8 -13.62 15.53 -53.19
CA TYR A 8 -13.54 14.11 -53.61
C TYR A 8 -12.15 13.63 -54.06
N TRP A 9 -11.54 12.78 -53.24
CA TRP A 9 -10.54 11.78 -53.63
C TRP A 9 -10.91 10.44 -52.99
N GLU A 10 -11.29 9.50 -53.86
CA GLU A 10 -11.52 8.08 -53.58
C GLU A 10 -10.34 7.26 -54.11
N GLY A 11 -10.07 6.14 -53.44
CA GLY A 11 -9.36 4.97 -53.99
C GLY A 11 -8.05 4.65 -53.27
N ASN A 12 -7.67 3.39 -53.03
CA ASN A 12 -8.36 2.12 -53.17
C ASN A 12 -7.50 1.05 -52.45
N HIS A 13 -8.17 0.02 -51.93
CA HIS A 13 -7.76 -1.37 -51.69
C HIS A 13 -6.29 -1.80 -51.94
N ASN A 14 -5.70 -2.51 -50.96
CA ASN A 14 -5.11 -3.83 -51.23
C ASN A 14 -4.94 -4.67 -49.95
N ASP A 15 -5.64 -5.80 -49.97
CA ASP A 15 -5.45 -6.98 -49.13
C ASP A 15 -4.08 -7.61 -49.37
N MET A 16 -3.44 -8.07 -48.30
CA MET A 16 -2.52 -9.20 -48.36
C MET A 16 -2.61 -9.98 -47.05
N GLU A 17 -3.49 -10.97 -47.05
CA GLU A 17 -3.34 -12.16 -46.21
C GLU A 17 -2.00 -12.84 -46.52
N LYS A 18 -1.27 -13.29 -45.49
CA LYS A 18 -0.80 -14.69 -45.33
C LYS A 18 0.25 -14.91 -44.23
N LEU A 19 0.00 -15.99 -43.48
CA LEU A 19 0.96 -16.97 -42.90
C LEU A 19 1.82 -16.50 -41.69
N ALA A 20 2.09 -17.29 -40.66
CA ALA A 20 1.68 -18.64 -40.25
C ALA A 20 2.11 -18.87 -38.78
N MET A 21 1.42 -19.80 -38.13
CA MET A 21 1.77 -20.49 -36.88
C MET A 21 3.26 -20.85 -36.75
N VAL A 22 3.77 -20.86 -35.50
CA VAL A 22 4.62 -21.93 -34.93
C VAL A 22 4.59 -21.80 -33.39
N SER A 23 4.06 -22.83 -32.71
CA SER A 23 4.55 -23.29 -31.40
C SER A 23 5.39 -24.54 -31.66
N PRO A 24 6.33 -24.89 -30.76
CA PRO A 24 6.03 -26.03 -29.87
C PRO A 24 6.68 -26.02 -28.48
N ASP A 25 6.08 -26.83 -27.61
CA ASP A 25 6.50 -27.33 -26.30
C ASP A 25 7.92 -27.95 -26.21
N LYS A 26 8.47 -27.98 -24.98
CA LYS A 26 9.17 -29.11 -24.31
C LYS A 26 9.65 -28.69 -22.90
N GLU A 27 9.10 -29.23 -21.82
CA GLU A 27 9.42 -30.50 -21.11
C GLU A 27 10.62 -30.47 -20.12
N LEU A 28 10.29 -30.82 -18.87
CA LEU A 28 11.03 -31.65 -17.89
C LEU A 28 12.35 -31.15 -17.24
N LYS A 29 12.38 -31.10 -15.90
CA LYS A 29 13.00 -32.17 -15.07
C LYS A 29 12.79 -32.02 -13.56
N GLU A 30 12.51 -33.18 -12.95
CA GLU A 30 12.48 -33.49 -11.52
C GLU A 30 13.90 -33.62 -10.91
N ALA A 31 13.98 -33.39 -9.59
CA ALA A 31 14.83 -34.08 -8.59
C ALA A 31 14.36 -33.58 -7.20
N GLY A 32 14.14 -34.35 -6.12
CA GLY A 32 14.44 -35.74 -5.80
C GLY A 32 15.19 -35.83 -4.44
N MET A 33 14.52 -36.35 -3.39
CA MET A 33 15.06 -37.01 -2.16
C MET A 33 15.78 -36.10 -1.11
N ALA A 34 15.83 -36.34 0.21
CA ALA A 34 15.61 -37.53 1.06
C ALA A 34 15.30 -37.13 2.55
N GLU A 35 14.74 -38.07 3.30
CA GLU A 35 14.58 -38.13 4.78
C GLU A 35 15.92 -38.25 5.54
N GLU A 36 15.97 -37.87 6.83
CA GLU A 36 16.61 -38.69 7.88
C GLU A 36 16.07 -38.39 9.29
N LYS A 37 15.95 -39.45 10.10
CA LYS A 37 15.43 -39.59 11.48
C LYS A 37 16.54 -39.54 12.54
N GLY A 38 16.15 -39.28 13.79
CA GLY A 38 16.80 -39.72 15.05
C GLY A 38 16.08 -39.06 16.24
N ASP A 39 15.35 -39.71 17.18
CA ASP A 39 15.63 -40.87 18.07
C ASP A 39 16.82 -40.60 19.03
N GLN A 40 16.85 -40.83 20.35
CA GLN A 40 15.97 -41.29 21.45
C GLN A 40 16.79 -41.11 22.78
N GLY A 41 16.19 -41.29 23.97
CA GLY A 41 16.89 -41.64 25.24
C GLY A 41 17.06 -40.50 26.27
N LEU A 42 16.35 -40.39 27.41
CA LEU A 42 16.19 -41.26 28.61
C LEU A 42 17.52 -41.64 29.26
N GLU A 43 17.79 -41.19 30.51
CA GLU A 43 18.30 -42.00 31.64
C GLU A 43 18.21 -41.25 32.99
N THR A 44 18.02 -42.06 34.03
CA THR A 44 17.71 -41.82 35.45
C THR A 44 18.92 -41.99 36.37
N GLY A 45 18.89 -41.41 37.59
CA GLY A 45 19.78 -41.80 38.73
C GLY A 45 19.82 -40.74 39.85
N VAL A 46 18.96 -40.79 40.88
CA VAL A 46 19.07 -41.46 42.22
C VAL A 46 20.05 -40.81 43.24
N CYS A 47 19.43 -40.15 44.22
CA CYS A 47 19.67 -40.04 45.68
C CYS A 47 21.03 -39.66 46.29
N THR A 48 21.04 -38.56 47.06
CA THR A 48 21.54 -38.55 48.45
C THR A 48 20.72 -37.58 49.32
N THR A 49 20.21 -38.10 50.43
CA THR A 49 19.57 -37.39 51.54
C THR A 49 20.56 -36.49 52.27
N SER A 50 20.20 -35.21 52.46
CA SER A 50 20.80 -34.36 53.49
C SER A 50 19.69 -33.58 54.18
N ILE A 51 19.53 -33.84 55.47
CA ILE A 51 18.54 -33.24 56.36
C ILE A 51 19.15 -31.94 56.89
N SER A 52 18.57 -30.80 56.51
CA SER A 52 18.83 -29.49 57.12
C SER A 52 17.61 -29.02 57.91
N PRO A 53 17.79 -28.43 59.11
CA PRO A 53 16.68 -27.98 59.96
C PRO A 53 15.94 -26.77 59.33
N PRO A 54 14.66 -26.55 59.69
CA PRO A 54 13.89 -25.44 59.13
C PRO A 54 14.44 -24.08 59.61
N PRO A 55 14.38 -23.05 58.76
CA PRO A 55 14.78 -21.69 59.14
C PRO A 55 13.76 -21.10 60.16
N PRO A 56 14.19 -20.18 61.04
CA PRO A 56 13.30 -19.52 61.99
C PRO A 56 12.23 -18.69 61.27
N GLU A 57 11.00 -18.74 61.80
CA GLU A 57 9.87 -17.94 61.33
C GLU A 57 10.21 -16.44 61.33
N PRO A 58 9.95 -15.71 60.23
CA PRO A 58 10.07 -14.25 60.22
C PRO A 58 8.97 -13.64 61.10
N PRO A 59 9.24 -12.48 61.73
CA PRO A 59 8.26 -11.80 62.57
C PRO A 59 7.01 -11.44 61.75
N ALA A 60 5.84 -11.67 62.35
CA ALA A 60 4.56 -11.23 61.83
C ALA A 60 4.59 -9.70 61.66
N PHE A 61 4.74 -9.24 60.42
CA PHE A 61 4.48 -7.87 60.05
C PHE A 61 2.99 -7.73 59.78
N SER A 62 2.37 -6.84 60.53
CA SER A 62 0.98 -6.45 60.45
C SER A 62 0.55 -6.17 59.01
N ASP A 63 -0.64 -6.67 58.68
CA ASP A 63 -1.45 -6.19 57.56
C ASP A 63 -1.66 -4.67 57.70
N ASP A 64 -0.90 -3.90 56.92
CA ASP A 64 -1.35 -2.61 56.43
C ASP A 64 -1.19 -2.65 54.92
N THR A 65 -2.21 -3.23 54.28
CA THR A 65 -2.40 -3.18 52.82
C THR A 65 -2.70 -1.73 52.42
N CYS A 66 -1.66 -0.91 52.32
CA CYS A 66 -1.68 0.26 51.47
C CYS A 66 -1.60 -0.22 50.03
N THR A 67 -2.74 -0.52 49.42
CA THR A 67 -2.90 -0.63 47.96
C THR A 67 -2.58 0.73 47.34
N ALA A 68 -1.29 1.01 47.16
CA ALA A 68 -0.83 1.99 46.18
C ALA A 68 -0.90 1.28 44.83
N SER A 69 -1.84 1.73 44.01
CA SER A 69 -2.10 1.27 42.64
C SER A 69 -0.81 1.05 41.86
N GLY A 70 -0.43 -0.21 41.65
CA GLY A 70 0.47 -0.58 40.58
C GLY A 70 -0.24 -0.28 39.27
N LEU A 71 0.08 0.85 38.66
CA LEU A 71 -0.34 1.15 37.29
C LEU A 71 0.29 0.09 36.39
N ASP A 72 -0.57 -0.66 35.74
CA ASP A 72 -0.24 -1.75 34.82
C ASP A 72 0.45 -1.18 33.58
N LEU A 73 1.77 -1.02 33.65
CA LEU A 73 2.61 -0.43 32.60
C LEU A 73 2.57 -1.25 31.29
N GLN A 74 2.17 -2.53 31.33
CA GLN A 74 2.09 -3.40 30.15
C GLN A 74 0.86 -3.10 29.27
N GLY A 75 -0.24 -2.60 29.84
CA GLY A 75 -1.44 -2.29 29.07
C GLY A 75 -1.34 -1.00 28.23
N LEU A 76 -0.49 -0.05 28.64
CA LEU A 76 -0.36 1.26 27.97
C LEU A 76 0.45 1.18 26.67
N GLU A 77 1.48 0.31 26.62
CA GLU A 77 2.34 0.16 25.44
C GLU A 77 1.63 -0.51 24.26
N ASP A 78 0.72 -1.44 24.56
CA ASP A 78 -0.09 -2.15 23.56
C ASP A 78 -1.13 -1.23 22.89
N ASP A 79 -1.69 -0.27 23.64
CA ASP A 79 -2.65 0.70 23.12
C ASP A 79 -1.98 1.73 22.21
N ASP A 80 -0.84 2.31 22.63
CA ASP A 80 -0.08 3.29 21.83
C ASP A 80 0.43 2.71 20.50
N MET A 81 0.89 1.45 20.52
CA MET A 81 1.34 0.76 19.32
C MET A 81 0.19 0.56 18.33
N GLN A 82 -0.99 0.23 18.84
CA GLN A 82 -2.16 -0.01 18.01
C GLN A 82 -2.67 1.29 17.34
N ASP A 83 -2.59 2.41 18.05
CA ASP A 83 -2.93 3.73 17.50
C ASP A 83 -1.95 4.12 16.39
N GLU A 84 -0.64 3.86 16.55
CA GLU A 84 0.33 4.12 15.49
C GLU A 84 0.05 3.30 14.23
N GLU A 85 -0.27 2.01 14.38
CA GLU A 85 -0.62 1.16 13.24
C GLU A 85 -1.90 1.62 12.53
N GLN A 86 -2.90 2.09 13.29
CA GLN A 86 -4.11 2.66 12.74
C GLN A 86 -3.82 3.91 11.89
N LEU A 87 -2.94 4.79 12.36
CA LEU A 87 -2.54 5.99 11.59
C LEU A 87 -1.79 5.63 10.31
N LYS A 88 -0.89 4.62 10.35
CA LYS A 88 -0.22 4.09 9.14
C LYS A 88 -1.23 3.54 8.15
N MET A 89 -2.21 2.78 8.62
CA MET A 89 -3.29 2.22 7.79
C MET A 89 -4.12 3.32 7.13
N VAL A 90 -4.61 4.30 7.89
CA VAL A 90 -5.44 5.41 7.38
C VAL A 90 -4.68 6.25 6.36
N ALA A 91 -3.45 6.66 6.66
CA ALA A 91 -2.66 7.49 5.76
C ALA A 91 -2.27 6.72 4.49
N GLY A 92 -1.94 5.44 4.62
CA GLY A 92 -1.68 4.55 3.49
C GLY A 92 -2.88 4.38 2.57
N LEU A 93 -4.06 4.08 3.13
CA LEU A 93 -5.29 3.93 2.36
C LEU A 93 -5.62 5.22 1.60
N ALA A 94 -5.45 6.39 2.23
CA ALA A 94 -5.64 7.68 1.55
C ALA A 94 -4.70 7.83 0.34
N ALA A 95 -3.41 7.48 0.50
CA ALA A 95 -2.43 7.51 -0.58
C ALA A 95 -2.79 6.54 -1.72
N PHE A 96 -3.18 5.29 -1.40
CA PHE A 96 -3.60 4.30 -2.40
C PHE A 96 -4.88 4.72 -3.14
N GLN A 97 -5.85 5.32 -2.44
CA GLN A 97 -7.09 5.80 -3.04
C GLN A 97 -6.82 6.95 -4.02
N LEU A 98 -6.01 7.93 -3.62
CA LEU A 98 -5.63 9.05 -4.48
C LEU A 98 -4.91 8.57 -5.73
N GLU A 99 -3.90 7.72 -5.56
CA GLU A 99 -3.12 7.19 -6.66
C GLU A 99 -3.99 6.34 -7.62
N SER A 100 -4.83 5.46 -7.08
CA SER A 100 -5.76 4.65 -7.88
C SER A 100 -6.73 5.52 -8.67
N LYS A 101 -7.20 6.63 -8.08
CA LYS A 101 -8.07 7.59 -8.76
C LYS A 101 -7.34 8.30 -9.89
N ILE A 102 -6.10 8.76 -9.66
CA ILE A 102 -5.25 9.35 -10.71
C ILE A 102 -5.11 8.37 -11.87
N PHE A 103 -4.77 7.10 -11.60
CA PHE A 103 -4.66 6.08 -12.64
C PHE A 103 -5.95 5.94 -13.44
N SER A 104 -7.10 5.91 -12.76
CA SER A 104 -8.42 5.79 -13.42
C SER A 104 -8.81 6.95 -14.30
N LEU A 105 -8.25 8.14 -14.05
CA LEU A 105 -8.50 9.34 -14.85
C LEU A 105 -7.55 9.44 -16.05
N VAL A 106 -6.32 8.97 -15.87
CA VAL A 106 -5.25 9.12 -16.86
C VAL A 106 -5.19 7.94 -17.82
N LEU A 107 -5.23 6.72 -17.31
CA LEU A 107 -5.02 5.51 -18.09
C LEU A 107 -6.33 4.85 -18.52
N PRO A 108 -6.33 4.14 -19.66
CA PRO A 108 -7.47 3.32 -20.03
C PRO A 108 -7.66 2.17 -19.03
N LYS A 109 -8.91 1.78 -18.79
CA LYS A 109 -9.26 0.72 -17.83
C LYS A 109 -8.59 -0.62 -18.11
N SER A 110 -8.27 -0.90 -19.38
CA SER A 110 -7.56 -2.10 -19.80
C SER A 110 -6.12 -2.19 -19.26
N LEU A 111 -5.52 -1.07 -18.88
CA LEU A 111 -4.16 -1.00 -18.34
C LEU A 111 -4.11 -0.88 -16.83
N ILE A 112 -5.25 -0.70 -16.16
CA ILE A 112 -5.35 -0.60 -14.72
C ILE A 112 -5.64 -2.00 -14.18
N HIS A 113 -4.58 -2.76 -13.93
CA HIS A 113 -4.69 -4.09 -13.35
C HIS A 113 -4.39 -4.06 -11.84
N PRO A 114 -5.31 -4.53 -10.97
CA PRO A 114 -5.19 -4.43 -9.51
C PRO A 114 -3.88 -4.99 -8.91
N TYR A 115 -3.19 -5.90 -9.60
CA TYR A 115 -2.04 -6.63 -9.05
C TYR A 115 -0.71 -6.42 -9.80
N ILE A 116 -0.74 -5.70 -10.93
CA ILE A 116 0.38 -5.72 -11.88
C ILE A 116 0.89 -4.31 -12.18
N SER A 117 0.04 -3.41 -12.66
CA SER A 117 0.47 -2.11 -13.18
C SER A 117 -0.70 -1.14 -13.38
N PRO A 118 -0.45 0.19 -13.28
CA PRO A 118 0.74 0.81 -12.67
C PRO A 118 0.73 0.64 -11.13
N ARG A 119 1.92 0.54 -10.52
CA ARG A 119 2.07 0.45 -9.05
C ARG A 119 2.38 1.78 -8.39
N THR A 120 2.90 2.73 -9.17
CA THR A 120 3.26 4.07 -8.73
C THR A 120 2.95 5.10 -9.82
N ILE A 121 2.82 6.37 -9.46
CA ILE A 121 2.71 7.49 -10.42
C ILE A 121 3.88 7.46 -11.41
N LYS A 122 5.10 7.19 -10.90
CA LYS A 122 6.29 7.04 -11.75
C LYS A 122 6.17 5.88 -12.75
N ASP A 123 5.57 4.75 -12.37
CA ASP A 123 5.33 3.64 -13.30
C ASP A 123 4.33 4.03 -14.38
N MET A 124 3.27 4.75 -14.01
CA MET A 124 2.31 5.33 -14.97
C MET A 124 3.03 6.28 -15.94
N GLU A 125 3.85 7.20 -15.45
CA GLU A 125 4.64 8.10 -16.30
C GLU A 125 5.59 7.34 -17.24
N ASN A 126 6.24 6.28 -16.74
CA ASN A 126 7.09 5.43 -17.57
C ASN A 126 6.29 4.71 -18.67
N ILE A 127 5.06 4.28 -18.39
CA ILE A 127 4.17 3.71 -19.41
C ILE A 127 3.83 4.78 -20.43
N ILE A 128 3.36 5.95 -20.01
CA ILE A 128 3.02 7.07 -20.90
C ILE A 128 4.20 7.42 -21.82
N ASN A 129 5.40 7.56 -21.25
CA ASN A 129 6.61 7.88 -22.01
C ASN A 129 7.00 6.79 -23.02
N LYS A 130 6.78 5.51 -22.69
CA LYS A 130 7.04 4.39 -23.63
C LYS A 130 6.10 4.38 -24.82
N PHE A 131 4.87 4.88 -24.67
CA PHE A 131 3.86 4.94 -25.74
C PHE A 131 3.67 6.37 -26.28
N SER A 132 4.71 7.21 -26.18
CA SER A 132 4.69 8.60 -26.64
C SER A 132 4.83 8.76 -28.16
N SER A 133 5.06 7.66 -28.90
CA SER A 133 5.08 7.72 -30.36
C SER A 133 3.66 7.91 -30.90
N PRO A 134 3.46 8.68 -31.99
CA PRO A 134 2.14 8.98 -32.51
C PRO A 134 1.32 7.72 -32.87
N GLU A 135 1.97 6.66 -33.36
CA GLU A 135 1.30 5.37 -33.65
C GLU A 135 0.85 4.59 -32.40
N SER A 136 1.36 4.96 -31.22
CA SER A 136 1.11 4.25 -29.97
C SER A 136 0.37 5.11 -28.92
N SER A 137 0.30 6.43 -29.15
CA SER A 137 -0.50 7.39 -28.38
C SER A 137 -1.98 7.04 -28.38
N ASP A 138 -2.51 6.57 -29.52
CA ASP A 138 -3.90 6.12 -29.64
C ASP A 138 -4.21 4.92 -28.74
N LYS A 139 -3.22 4.07 -28.42
CA LYS A 139 -3.39 2.92 -27.52
C LYS A 139 -3.55 3.32 -26.05
N LEU A 140 -3.08 4.51 -25.69
CA LEU A 140 -3.23 5.07 -24.36
C LEU A 140 -4.37 6.09 -24.25
N GLU A 141 -5.21 6.22 -25.28
CA GLU A 141 -6.37 7.12 -25.27
C GLU A 141 -6.02 8.55 -24.81
N GLY A 142 -4.88 9.08 -25.26
CA GLY A 142 -4.41 10.42 -24.89
C GLY A 142 -3.95 10.56 -23.44
N ALA A 143 -3.49 9.49 -22.78
CA ALA A 143 -3.04 9.51 -21.38
C ALA A 143 -1.98 10.59 -21.08
N ALA A 144 -1.12 10.93 -22.04
CA ALA A 144 -0.12 11.99 -21.85
C ALA A 144 -0.78 13.35 -21.62
N GLU A 145 -1.74 13.74 -22.47
CA GLU A 145 -2.49 14.98 -22.34
C GLU A 145 -3.33 15.00 -21.07
N LYS A 146 -4.05 13.90 -20.80
CA LYS A 146 -4.82 13.72 -19.55
C LYS A 146 -3.96 13.88 -18.30
N TRP A 147 -2.71 13.39 -18.33
CA TRP A 147 -1.80 13.53 -17.20
C TRP A 147 -1.31 14.97 -17.02
N GLU A 148 -0.96 15.66 -18.10
CA GLU A 148 -0.56 17.08 -18.03
C GLU A 148 -1.71 17.96 -17.51
N ASP A 149 -2.92 17.77 -18.04
CA ASP A 149 -4.12 18.51 -17.59
C ASP A 149 -4.41 18.24 -16.11
N LEU A 150 -4.37 16.97 -15.70
CA LEU A 150 -4.62 16.59 -14.30
C LEU A 150 -3.54 17.16 -13.36
N LYS A 151 -2.27 17.22 -13.79
CA LYS A 151 -1.22 17.85 -12.99
C LYS A 151 -1.48 19.33 -12.76
N VAL A 152 -1.99 20.04 -13.77
CA VAL A 152 -2.35 21.46 -13.65
C VAL A 152 -3.56 21.62 -12.74
N GLU A 153 -4.61 20.80 -12.91
CA GLU A 153 -5.83 20.88 -12.08
C GLU A 153 -5.55 20.62 -10.59
N LEU A 154 -4.66 19.67 -10.30
CA LEU A 154 -4.32 19.26 -8.95
C LEU A 154 -3.15 20.04 -8.35
N ASP A 155 -2.52 20.95 -9.10
CA ASP A 155 -1.25 21.58 -8.72
C ASP A 155 -0.20 20.52 -8.33
N PHE A 156 -0.17 19.41 -9.07
CA PHE A 156 0.63 18.24 -8.73
C PHE A 156 2.13 18.53 -8.91
N THR A 157 2.95 18.03 -7.98
CA THR A 157 4.39 18.30 -7.92
C THR A 157 5.13 17.04 -7.49
N ARG A 158 6.45 17.02 -7.65
CA ARG A 158 7.29 15.91 -7.20
C ARG A 158 7.21 15.67 -5.68
N SER A 159 6.95 16.72 -4.89
CA SER A 159 6.77 16.57 -3.44
C SER A 159 5.52 15.75 -3.10
N HIS A 160 4.47 15.85 -3.90
CA HIS A 160 3.25 15.07 -3.73
C HIS A 160 3.51 13.57 -3.97
N ASP A 161 4.25 13.21 -5.03
CA ASP A 161 4.69 11.82 -5.24
C ASP A 161 5.54 11.32 -4.05
N GLN A 162 6.48 12.14 -3.55
CA GLN A 162 7.27 11.77 -2.36
C GLN A 162 6.40 11.49 -1.13
N VAL A 163 5.37 12.30 -0.88
CA VAL A 163 4.40 12.07 0.20
C VAL A 163 3.68 10.74 0.00
N ILE A 164 3.11 10.52 -1.20
CA ILE A 164 2.38 9.27 -1.53
C ILE A 164 3.27 8.04 -1.30
N GLN A 165 4.52 8.06 -1.78
CA GLN A 165 5.46 6.95 -1.57
C GLN A 165 5.79 6.74 -0.09
N THR A 166 5.96 7.81 0.68
CA THR A 166 6.26 7.73 2.12
C THR A 166 5.11 7.04 2.85
N LEU A 167 3.87 7.46 2.59
CA LEU A 167 2.68 6.89 3.23
C LEU A 167 2.43 5.44 2.82
N LYS A 168 2.64 5.11 1.54
CA LYS A 168 2.55 3.72 1.05
C LYS A 168 3.62 2.83 1.67
N SER A 169 4.84 3.34 1.84
CA SER A 169 5.91 2.62 2.54
C SER A 169 5.50 2.32 3.98
N ASP A 170 5.02 3.31 4.73
CA ASP A 170 4.57 3.14 6.11
C ASP A 170 3.44 2.11 6.25
N TYR A 171 2.48 2.14 5.33
CA TYR A 171 1.38 1.17 5.26
C TYR A 171 1.86 -0.28 5.11
N LEU A 172 2.89 -0.51 4.29
CA LEU A 172 3.42 -1.86 4.06
C LEU A 172 4.14 -2.44 5.29
N HIS A 173 4.45 -1.61 6.29
CA HIS A 173 5.08 -2.02 7.54
C HIS A 173 4.10 -2.12 8.72
N VAL A 174 2.79 -2.16 8.46
CA VAL A 174 1.79 -2.50 9.48
C VAL A 174 1.91 -4.00 9.81
N HIS A 175 2.13 -4.37 11.08
CA HIS A 175 2.47 -5.74 11.47
C HIS A 175 1.25 -6.68 11.46
N ASN A 176 0.04 -6.14 11.64
CA ASN A 176 -1.20 -6.91 11.53
C ASN A 176 -2.29 -6.15 10.76
N PRO A 177 -2.16 -6.02 9.43
CA PRO A 177 -3.01 -5.15 8.63
C PRO A 177 -4.49 -5.56 8.69
N LEU A 178 -4.80 -6.86 8.84
CA LEU A 178 -6.19 -7.32 8.93
C LEU A 178 -6.85 -6.92 10.26
N LYS A 179 -6.13 -7.04 11.38
CA LYS A 179 -6.64 -6.59 12.70
C LYS A 179 -6.87 -5.08 12.72
N VAL A 180 -5.93 -4.32 12.15
CA VAL A 180 -6.01 -2.86 12.07
C VAL A 180 -7.13 -2.43 11.12
N MET A 181 -7.24 -3.06 9.95
CA MET A 181 -8.29 -2.77 8.97
C MET A 181 -9.69 -3.11 9.48
N ALA A 182 -9.84 -4.07 10.39
CA ALA A 182 -11.13 -4.33 11.04
C ALA A 182 -11.60 -3.17 11.94
N LYS A 183 -10.66 -2.34 12.43
CA LYS A 183 -10.95 -1.15 13.24
C LYS A 183 -11.06 0.12 12.40
N VAL A 184 -10.34 0.19 11.29
CA VAL A 184 -10.42 1.30 10.34
C VAL A 184 -11.68 1.16 9.48
N HIS A 185 -12.53 2.19 9.51
CA HIS A 185 -13.70 2.21 8.63
C HIS A 185 -13.25 2.34 7.17
N GLN A 186 -13.90 1.60 6.25
CA GLN A 186 -13.55 1.61 4.81
C GLN A 186 -13.61 3.01 4.16
N ARG A 187 -14.28 3.97 4.81
CA ARG A 187 -14.24 5.39 4.47
C ARG A 187 -13.68 6.17 5.65
N CYS A 188 -12.48 6.69 5.49
CA CYS A 188 -11.88 7.61 6.46
C CYS A 188 -12.50 9.01 6.26
N SER A 189 -12.87 9.66 7.35
CA SER A 189 -13.28 11.07 7.35
C SER A 189 -12.09 11.99 7.06
N GLU A 190 -12.38 13.23 6.61
CA GLU A 190 -11.33 14.24 6.37
C GLU A 190 -10.48 14.49 7.61
N THR A 191 -11.09 14.52 8.80
CA THR A 191 -10.39 14.75 10.07
C THR A 191 -9.45 13.62 10.43
N GLU A 192 -9.86 12.36 10.21
CA GLU A 192 -9.02 11.18 10.44
C GLU A 192 -7.83 11.16 9.47
N VAL A 193 -8.06 11.43 8.19
CA VAL A 193 -6.97 11.49 7.19
C VAL A 193 -6.01 12.63 7.53
N ARG A 194 -6.50 13.83 7.82
CA ARG A 194 -5.67 14.97 8.23
C ARG A 194 -4.81 14.63 9.44
N HIS A 195 -5.41 14.02 10.47
CA HIS A 195 -4.69 13.63 11.68
C HIS A 195 -3.58 12.62 11.37
N ALA A 196 -3.90 11.59 10.58
CA ALA A 196 -2.93 10.58 10.16
C ALA A 196 -1.78 11.18 9.34
N LEU A 197 -2.07 12.05 8.37
CA LEU A 197 -1.05 12.73 7.56
C LEU A 197 -0.11 13.57 8.44
N LYS A 198 -0.65 14.36 9.37
CA LYS A 198 0.14 15.20 10.28
C LYS A 198 1.04 14.39 11.21
N ALA A 199 0.56 13.22 11.65
CA ALA A 199 1.31 12.31 12.53
C ALA A 199 2.41 11.54 11.78
N ARG A 200 2.18 11.14 10.52
CA ARG A 200 3.12 10.32 9.74
C ARG A 200 4.16 11.12 8.96
N LEU A 201 3.83 12.34 8.54
CA LEU A 201 4.73 13.11 7.68
C LEU A 201 5.71 13.96 8.50
N PRO A 202 6.99 14.03 8.08
CA PRO A 202 7.96 14.93 8.68
C PRO A 202 7.55 16.40 8.42
N ASP A 203 7.97 17.32 9.28
CA ASP A 203 7.58 18.74 9.23
C ASP A 203 7.69 19.36 7.83
N ARG A 204 8.77 19.04 7.10
CA ARG A 204 9.04 19.53 5.74
C ARG A 204 8.00 19.09 4.69
N LEU A 205 7.26 18.01 4.94
CA LEU A 205 6.25 17.45 4.05
C LEU A 205 4.81 17.70 4.56
N ARG A 206 4.64 18.32 5.73
CA ARG A 206 3.30 18.52 6.31
C ARG A 206 2.39 19.37 5.44
N GLN A 207 2.90 20.47 4.89
CA GLN A 207 2.10 21.30 3.99
C GLN A 207 1.68 20.52 2.74
N THR A 208 2.61 19.80 2.14
CA THR A 208 2.32 18.90 1.00
C THR A 208 1.31 17.81 1.37
N GLY A 209 1.29 17.35 2.63
CA GLY A 209 0.24 16.47 3.15
C GLY A 209 -1.14 17.13 3.19
N GLU A 210 -1.24 18.40 3.61
CA GLU A 210 -2.51 19.14 3.51
C GLU A 210 -2.93 19.35 2.04
N ASP A 211 -1.98 19.58 1.13
CA ASP A 211 -2.26 19.70 -0.30
C ASP A 211 -2.82 18.37 -0.87
N ILE A 212 -2.34 17.21 -0.39
CA ILE A 212 -2.92 15.88 -0.70
C ILE A 212 -4.37 15.79 -0.24
N LEU A 213 -4.70 16.30 0.94
CA LEU A 213 -6.07 16.31 1.44
C LEU A 213 -6.99 17.18 0.54
N VAL A 214 -6.48 18.33 0.09
CA VAL A 214 -7.18 19.19 -0.87
C VAL A 214 -7.41 18.46 -2.19
N MET A 215 -6.40 17.77 -2.73
CA MET A 215 -6.55 16.95 -3.95
C MET A 215 -7.60 15.85 -3.78
N MET A 216 -7.60 15.15 -2.64
CA MET A 216 -8.62 14.14 -2.35
C MET A 216 -10.02 14.74 -2.28
N GLY A 217 -10.16 15.95 -1.73
CA GLY A 217 -11.41 16.72 -1.73
C GLY A 217 -11.83 17.24 -3.10
N LYS A 218 -10.89 17.53 -4.02
CA LYS A 218 -11.18 17.87 -5.43
C LYS A 218 -11.69 16.66 -6.22
N LEU A 219 -11.19 15.47 -5.90
CA LEU A 219 -11.50 14.21 -6.59
C LEU A 219 -12.64 13.39 -5.95
N ASP A 220 -13.37 13.98 -4.99
CA ASP A 220 -14.47 13.36 -4.25
C ASP A 220 -14.09 12.03 -3.56
N LEU A 221 -12.84 11.92 -3.08
CA LEU A 221 -12.34 10.72 -2.42
C LEU A 221 -12.61 10.68 -0.91
N ILE A 222 -12.89 11.84 -0.31
CA ILE A 222 -13.17 12.00 1.11
C ILE A 222 -14.45 12.81 1.26
N PRO A 223 -15.39 12.39 2.13
CA PRO A 223 -16.57 13.18 2.46
C PRO A 223 -16.15 14.46 3.21
N ARG A 224 -16.62 15.61 2.70
CA ARG A 224 -16.45 16.93 3.31
C ARG A 224 -17.42 17.13 4.48
#